data_AF-A0A097QWS3-F1
#
_entry.id   AF-A0A097QWS3-F1
#
_cell.length_a   1.000
_cell.length_b   1.000
_cell.length_c   1.000
_cell.angle_alpha   90.00
_cell.angle_beta   90.00
_cell.angle_gamma   90.00
#
_symmetry.space_group_name_H-M   'P 1'
#
loop_
_entity.id
_entity.type
_entity.pdbx_description
1 polymer ?
#
loop_
_entity_poly.entity_id
_entity_poly.type
_entity_poly.pdbx_seq_one_letter_code
_entity_poly.pdbx_strand_id
1 'polypeptide(L)'
;MSEIIVSKRDLLIYEKLRIISELAPIRERIRAFERKYGMTLREFEEKLKDSEESFVAWDDYIEWKAYVRKFEELKKRLKEIEHAERVRIA
;
A
#
# COMPACT_ATOMS: atom_id res chain seq x y z
N MET A 1 -8.08 5.56 -40.15
CA MET A 1 -7.96 6.05 -38.76
C MET A 1 -8.37 4.91 -37.84
N SER A 2 -7.58 4.59 -36.82
CA SER A 2 -7.93 3.58 -35.83
C SER A 2 -8.76 4.22 -34.72
N GLU A 3 -9.93 3.65 -34.44
CA GLU A 3 -10.81 4.04 -33.34
C GLU A 3 -10.57 3.13 -32.12
N ILE A 4 -10.55 3.70 -30.91
CA ILE A 4 -10.47 2.95 -29.66
C ILE A 4 -11.79 3.16 -28.92
N ILE A 5 -12.50 2.07 -28.65
CA ILE A 5 -13.76 2.07 -27.91
C ILE A 5 -13.46 1.68 -26.45
N VAL A 6 -13.83 2.52 -25.50
CA VAL A 6 -13.60 2.30 -24.06
C VAL A 6 -14.94 2.30 -23.33
N SER A 7 -15.21 1.27 -22.54
CA SER A 7 -16.41 1.18 -21.69
C SER A 7 -16.12 1.62 -20.24
N LYS A 8 -17.19 1.85 -19.47
CA LYS A 8 -17.09 2.05 -18.01
C LYS A 8 -16.35 0.90 -17.32
N ARG A 9 -16.54 -0.34 -17.80
CA ARG A 9 -15.88 -1.52 -17.25
C ARG A 9 -14.37 -1.47 -17.48
N ASP A 10 -13.95 -1.03 -18.65
CA ASP A 10 -12.52 -0.91 -18.99
C ASP A 10 -11.83 0.13 -18.10
N LEU A 11 -12.50 1.27 -17.86
CA LEU A 11 -12.02 2.29 -16.92
C LEU A 11 -11.88 1.75 -15.49
N LEU A 12 -12.85 0.98 -15.00
CA LEU A 12 -12.79 0.37 -13.67
C LEU A 12 -11.67 -0.67 -13.57
N ILE A 13 -11.48 -1.49 -14.61
CA ILE A 13 -10.39 -2.48 -14.66
C ILE A 13 -9.04 -1.76 -14.66
N TYR A 14 -8.88 -0.73 -15.48
CA TYR A 14 -7.65 0.07 -15.53
C TYR A 14 -7.32 0.67 -14.16
N GLU A 15 -8.29 1.27 -13.49
CA GLU A 15 -8.07 1.87 -12.18
C GLU A 15 -7.72 0.83 -11.09
N LYS A 16 -8.34 -0.35 -11.14
CA LYS A 16 -7.96 -1.49 -10.28
C LYS A 16 -6.53 -1.93 -10.54
N LEU A 17 -6.15 -2.10 -11.80
CA LEU A 17 -4.79 -2.50 -12.20
C LEU A 17 -3.76 -1.47 -11.74
N ARG A 18 -4.07 -0.18 -11.85
CA ARG A 18 -3.22 0.91 -11.36
C ARG A 18 -2.96 0.76 -9.85
N ILE A 19 -4.01 0.58 -9.05
CA ILE A 19 -3.87 0.39 -7.59
C ILE A 19 -3.09 -0.89 -7.26
N ILE A 20 -3.38 -2.01 -7.95
CA ILE A 20 -2.66 -3.27 -7.74
C ILE A 20 -1.17 -3.11 -8.06
N SER A 21 -0.84 -2.37 -9.13
CA SER A 21 0.56 -2.09 -9.52
C SER A 21 1.32 -1.29 -8.46
N GLU A 22 0.63 -0.44 -7.68
CA GLU A 22 1.21 0.28 -6.54
C GLU A 22 1.30 -0.59 -5.27
N LEU A 23 0.31 -1.47 -5.05
CA LEU A 23 0.28 -2.35 -3.88
C LEU A 23 1.45 -3.34 -3.86
N ALA A 24 1.82 -3.90 -5.00
CA ALA A 24 2.89 -4.90 -5.11
C ALA A 24 4.25 -4.42 -4.57
N PRO A 25 4.83 -3.29 -5.03
CA PRO A 25 6.10 -2.80 -4.51
C PRO A 25 6.03 -2.36 -3.05
N ILE A 26 4.92 -1.77 -2.60
CA ILE A 26 4.75 -1.38 -1.18
C ILE A 26 4.74 -2.62 -0.28
N ARG A 27 4.04 -3.69 -0.68
CA ARG A 27 4.04 -4.96 0.06
C ARG A 27 5.45 -5.54 0.17
N GLU A 28 6.25 -5.45 -0.89
CA GLU A 28 7.62 -5.96 -0.86
C GLU A 28 8.52 -5.12 0.06
N ARG A 29 8.32 -3.79 0.12
CA ARG A 29 9.00 -2.92 1.09
C ARG A 29 8.65 -3.30 2.53
N ILE A 30 7.37 -3.52 2.83
CA ILE A 30 6.92 -3.99 4.15
C ILE A 30 7.61 -5.32 4.51
N ARG A 31 7.62 -6.29 3.58
CA ARG A 31 8.28 -7.59 3.78
C ARG A 31 9.78 -7.48 3.96
N ALA A 32 10.43 -6.51 3.32
CA ALA A 32 11.85 -6.27 3.50
C ALA A 32 12.17 -5.88 4.95
N PHE A 33 11.34 -5.04 5.57
CA PHE A 33 11.46 -4.71 6.99
C PHE A 33 11.14 -5.92 7.89
N GLU A 34 10.07 -6.66 7.59
CA GLU A 34 9.73 -7.89 8.33
C GLU A 34 10.89 -8.88 8.33
N ARG A 35 11.57 -9.06 7.19
CA ARG A 35 12.76 -9.91 7.08
C ARG A 35 13.98 -9.31 7.79
N LYS A 36 14.18 -8.00 7.71
CA LYS A 36 15.29 -7.29 8.37
C LYS A 36 15.25 -7.45 9.88
N TYR A 37 14.06 -7.37 10.48
CA TYR A 37 13.87 -7.44 11.94
C TYR A 37 13.38 -8.79 12.45
N GLY A 38 12.90 -9.67 11.56
CA GLY A 38 12.35 -10.98 11.92
C GLY A 38 11.03 -10.89 12.69
N MET A 39 10.28 -9.80 12.56
CA MET A 39 9.06 -9.54 13.31
C MET A 39 8.11 -8.64 12.50
N THR A 40 6.89 -8.45 12.99
CA THR A 40 5.91 -7.51 12.43
C THR A 40 6.18 -6.07 12.89
N LEU A 41 5.59 -5.08 12.20
CA LEU A 41 5.69 -3.67 12.59
C LEU A 41 5.20 -3.43 14.03
N ARG A 42 4.16 -4.16 14.45
CA ARG A 42 3.60 -4.01 15.80
C ARG A 42 4.59 -4.52 16.86
N GLU A 43 5.15 -5.71 16.67
CA GLU A 43 6.16 -6.26 17.57
C GLU A 43 7.41 -5.36 17.60
N PHE A 44 7.79 -4.78 16.45
CA PHE A 44 8.88 -3.82 16.37
C PHE A 44 8.60 -2.54 17.14
N GLU A 45 7.37 -2.01 17.05
CA GLU A 45 6.93 -0.83 17.81
C GLU A 45 6.93 -1.08 19.33
N GLU A 46 6.55 -2.28 19.77
CA GLU A 46 6.63 -2.68 21.18
C GLU A 46 8.09 -2.76 21.63
N LYS A 47 8.96 -3.41 20.85
CA LYS A 47 10.39 -3.51 21.13
C LYS A 47 11.10 -2.16 21.21
N LEU A 48 10.74 -1.22 20.32
CA LEU A 48 11.34 0.12 20.25
C LEU A 48 11.17 0.93 21.54
N LYS A 49 10.08 0.70 22.29
CA LYS A 49 9.80 1.40 23.55
C LYS A 49 10.70 0.95 24.69
N ASP A 50 11.11 -0.32 24.68
CA ASP A 50 11.89 -0.95 25.74
C ASP A 50 13.39 -1.02 25.41
N SER A 51 13.78 -0.62 24.18
CA SER A 51 15.17 -0.66 23.70
C SER A 51 15.89 0.68 23.87
N GLU A 52 17.22 0.61 23.95
CA GLU A 52 18.09 1.79 23.85
C GLU A 52 17.86 2.53 22.52
N GLU A 53 17.85 3.87 22.57
CA GLU A 53 17.53 4.69 21.40
C GLU A 53 18.54 4.47 20.26
N SER A 54 18.01 4.06 19.12
CA SER A 54 18.77 3.92 17.88
C SER A 54 18.10 4.75 16.78
N PHE A 55 18.79 5.79 16.30
CA PHE A 55 18.30 6.62 15.19
C PHE A 55 17.93 5.78 13.97
N VAL A 56 18.75 4.77 13.64
CA VAL A 56 18.49 3.86 12.53
C VAL A 56 17.18 3.09 12.75
N ALA A 57 16.96 2.54 13.95
CA ALA A 57 15.73 1.81 14.25
C ALA A 57 14.48 2.71 14.21
N TRP A 58 14.60 3.95 14.67
CA TRP A 58 13.52 4.94 14.60
C TRP A 58 13.21 5.37 13.15
N ASP A 59 14.24 5.61 12.33
CA ASP A 59 14.06 5.93 10.91
C ASP A 59 13.39 4.78 10.16
N ASP A 60 13.87 3.56 10.36
CA ASP A 60 13.30 2.34 9.79
C ASP A 60 11.83 2.16 10.23
N TYR A 61 11.51 2.42 11.50
CA TYR A 61 10.13 2.38 12.01
C TYR A 61 9.23 3.41 11.33
N ILE A 62 9.68 4.65 11.18
CA ILE A 62 8.90 5.72 10.56
C ILE A 62 8.62 5.37 9.09
N GLU A 63 9.64 4.93 8.34
CA GLU A 63 9.49 4.52 6.95
C GLU A 63 8.55 3.32 6.81
N TRP A 64 8.74 2.29 7.62
CA TRP A 64 7.91 1.09 7.61
C TRP A 64 6.45 1.40 7.94
N LYS A 65 6.20 2.23 8.97
CA LYS A 65 4.86 2.68 9.34
C LYS A 65 4.18 3.47 8.23
N ALA A 66 4.94 4.28 7.47
CA ALA A 66 4.40 4.99 6.31
C ALA A 66 3.97 4.01 5.20
N TYR A 67 4.78 2.99 4.89
CA TYR A 67 4.38 1.97 3.91
C TYR A 67 3.14 1.19 4.34
N VAL A 68 3.06 0.74 5.59
CA VAL A 68 1.88 0.01 6.11
C VAL A 68 0.62 0.87 6.00
N ARG A 69 0.70 2.16 6.37
CA ARG A 69 -0.42 3.10 6.21
C ARG A 69 -0.85 3.24 4.75
N LYS A 70 0.11 3.45 3.83
CA LYS A 70 -0.20 3.59 2.41
C LYS A 70 -0.80 2.30 1.83
N PHE A 71 -0.31 1.15 2.26
CA PHE A 71 -0.82 -0.15 1.85
C PHE A 71 -2.29 -0.33 2.24
N GLU A 72 -2.66 0.01 3.48
CA GLU A 72 -4.05 -0.07 3.94
C GLU A 72 -4.97 0.96 3.26
N GLU A 73 -4.49 2.18 2.99
CA GLU A 73 -5.22 3.17 2.20
C GLU A 73 -5.53 2.66 0.78
N LEU A 74 -4.53 2.10 0.08
CA LEU A 74 -4.71 1.56 -1.26
C LEU A 74 -5.62 0.33 -1.26
N LYS A 75 -5.51 -0.55 -0.26
CA LYS A 75 -6.46 -1.68 -0.09
C LYS A 75 -7.88 -1.21 0.13
N LYS A 76 -8.08 -0.16 0.94
CA LYS A 76 -9.40 0.43 1.16
C LYS A 76 -9.96 0.99 -0.15
N ARG A 77 -9.16 1.77 -0.88
CA ARG A 77 -9.54 2.33 -2.18
C ARG A 77 -9.88 1.24 -3.20
N LEU A 78 -9.12 0.14 -3.22
CA LEU A 78 -9.42 -1.01 -4.10
C LEU A 78 -10.80 -1.61 -3.82
N LYS A 79 -11.12 -1.81 -2.53
CA LYS A 79 -12.46 -2.29 -2.11
C LYS A 79 -13.57 -1.31 -2.50
N GLU A 80 -13.34 -0.01 -2.32
CA GLU A 80 -14.31 1.03 -2.71
C GLU A 80 -14.60 0.99 -4.22
N ILE A 81 -13.58 0.76 -5.06
CA ILE A 81 -13.74 0.64 -6.51
C ILE A 81 -14.42 -0.68 -6.90
N GLU A 82 -14.17 -1.77 -6.16
CA GLU A 82 -14.87 -3.05 -6.38
C GLU A 82 -16.38 -2.93 -6.17
N HIS A 83 -16.81 -2.07 -5.24
CA HIS A 83 -18.22 -1.80 -4.95
C HIS A 83 -18.75 -0.51 -5.60
N ALA A 84 -17.98 0.14 -6.48
CA ALA A 84 -18.37 1.42 -7.05
C ALA A 84 -19.51 1.27 -8.09
N GLU A 85 -20.71 1.74 -7.73
CA GLU A 85 -21.87 1.75 -8.62
C GLU A 85 -21.81 2.87 -9.67
N ARG A 86 -21.17 4.00 -9.36
CA ARG A 86 -21.14 5.20 -10.19
C ARG A 86 -19.70 5.62 -10.49
N VAL A 87 -19.43 5.99 -11.74
CA VAL A 87 -18.14 6.52 -12.20
C VAL A 87 -18.39 7.92 -12.72
N ARG A 88 -17.65 8.91 -12.20
CA ARG A 88 -17.70 10.31 -12.66
C ARG A 88 -16.40 10.63 -13.36
N ILE A 89 -16.49 11.22 -14.55
CA ILE A 89 -15.35 11.78 -15.28
C ILE A 89 -15.30 13.26 -14.93
N ALA A 90 -14.15 13.73 -14.45
CA ALA A 90 -13.90 15.13 -14.08
C ALA A 90 -13.01 15.79 -15.13
#